data_AF-C5CUW4-F1
#
_entry.id   AF-C5CUW4-F1
#
_cell.length_a   1.000
_cell.length_b   1.000
_cell.length_c   1.000
_cell.angle_alpha   90.00
_cell.angle_beta   90.00
_cell.angle_gamma   90.00
#
_symmetry.space_group_name_H-M   'P 1'
#
loop_
_entity.id
_entity.type
_entity.pdbx_description
1 polymer ?
#
loop_
_entity_poly.entity_id
_entity_poly.type
_entity_poly.pdbx_seq_one_letter_code
_entity_poly.pdbx_strand_id
1 'polypeptide(L)'
;MPVLAVFDAEGSWRDTHVCDGWITEHLARQGVAWGREDDAPEGQRVLDRVGLFYLPTQDGYLGLLFEAGEWVALPAGKPHVFDAGEAHSFDGLPAALPLFEAFVEQVLSLTGNDADDE
;
A
#
# COMPACT_ATOMS: atom_id res chain seq x y z
N MET A 1 6.15 8.79 -2.51
CA MET A 1 6.50 7.70 -3.44
C MET A 1 5.68 6.51 -3.00
N PRO A 2 4.65 6.14 -3.78
CA PRO A 2 3.81 5.01 -3.43
C PRO A 2 4.60 3.73 -3.57
N VAL A 3 4.26 2.76 -2.73
CA VAL A 3 4.77 1.40 -2.86
C VAL A 3 3.59 0.44 -2.91
N LEU A 4 3.64 -0.50 -3.85
CA LEU A 4 2.68 -1.59 -3.94
C LEU A 4 3.42 -2.91 -3.79
N ALA A 5 3.06 -3.64 -2.74
CA ALA A 5 3.51 -5.00 -2.49
C ALA A 5 2.39 -5.99 -2.84
N VAL A 6 2.75 -7.09 -3.50
CA VAL A 6 1.85 -8.17 -3.85
C VAL A 6 2.07 -9.33 -2.88
N PHE A 7 0.98 -9.84 -2.32
CA PHE A 7 0.98 -11.00 -1.43
C PHE A 7 0.08 -12.09 -1.99
N ASP A 8 0.43 -13.35 -1.78
CA ASP A 8 -0.49 -14.46 -2.06
C ASP A 8 -1.58 -14.60 -0.99
N ALA A 9 -2.45 -15.60 -1.16
CA ALA A 9 -3.57 -15.86 -0.26
C ALA A 9 -3.16 -16.21 1.18
N GLU A 10 -1.93 -16.68 1.39
CA GLU A 10 -1.39 -16.97 2.72
C GLU A 10 -0.77 -15.73 3.38
N GLY A 11 -0.68 -14.61 2.65
CA GLY A 11 -0.03 -13.38 3.09
C GLY A 11 1.48 -13.38 2.87
N SER A 12 2.01 -14.28 2.03
CA SER A 12 3.44 -14.32 1.71
C SER A 12 3.79 -13.25 0.67
N TRP A 13 4.83 -12.46 0.95
CA TRP A 13 5.31 -11.42 0.04
C TRP A 13 5.83 -12.02 -1.27
N ARG A 14 5.33 -11.52 -2.41
CA ARG A 14 5.67 -12.02 -3.75
C ARG A 14 6.46 -11.03 -4.60
N ASP A 15 6.06 -9.77 -4.59
CA ASP A 15 6.64 -8.74 -5.44
C ASP A 15 6.49 -7.34 -4.84
N THR A 16 7.32 -6.40 -5.27
CA THR A 16 7.32 -4.99 -4.85
C THR A 16 7.45 -4.09 -6.06
N HIS A 17 6.58 -3.09 -6.14
CA HIS A 17 6.56 -2.10 -7.22
C HIS A 17 6.54 -0.68 -6.65
N VAL A 18 7.39 0.18 -7.21
CA VAL A 18 7.54 1.60 -6.83
C VAL A 18 7.30 2.57 -8.00
N CYS A 19 6.93 2.03 -9.17
CA CYS A 19 6.70 2.81 -10.37
C CYS A 19 5.24 3.30 -10.44
N ASP A 20 5.03 4.61 -10.33
CA ASP A 20 3.72 5.26 -10.33
C ASP A 20 2.81 4.78 -11.48
N GLY A 21 3.35 4.64 -12.70
CA GLY A 21 2.58 4.21 -13.87
C GLY A 21 2.06 2.77 -13.75
N TRP A 22 2.90 1.86 -13.27
CA TRP A 22 2.50 0.47 -13.05
C TRP A 22 1.50 0.35 -11.91
N ILE A 23 1.76 1.06 -10.79
CA ILE A 23 0.87 1.08 -9.62
C ILE A 23 -0.50 1.61 -10.01
N THR A 24 -0.56 2.71 -10.78
CA THR A 24 -1.81 3.30 -11.27
C THR A 24 -2.60 2.31 -12.13
N GLU A 25 -1.95 1.67 -13.11
CA GLU A 25 -2.62 0.69 -13.97
C GLU A 25 -3.15 -0.50 -13.15
N HIS A 26 -2.35 -1.00 -12.21
CA HIS A 26 -2.70 -2.15 -11.41
C HIS A 26 -3.85 -1.85 -10.43
N LEU A 27 -3.81 -0.69 -9.76
CA LEU A 27 -4.87 -0.26 -8.85
C LEU A 27 -6.18 0.08 -9.57
N ALA A 28 -6.10 0.61 -10.78
CA ALA A 28 -7.29 0.86 -11.61
C ALA A 28 -8.08 -0.43 -11.88
N ARG A 29 -7.41 -1.59 -12.04
CA ARG A 29 -8.07 -2.91 -12.17
C ARG A 29 -8.88 -3.30 -10.92
N GLN A 30 -8.52 -2.75 -9.76
CA GLN A 30 -9.23 -2.93 -8.50
C GLN A 30 -10.32 -1.87 -8.25
N GLY A 31 -10.45 -0.90 -9.18
CA GLY A 31 -11.29 0.28 -9.03
C GLY A 31 -10.70 1.35 -8.10
N VAL A 32 -9.44 1.19 -7.69
CA VAL A 32 -8.76 2.12 -6.79
C VAL A 32 -8.07 3.20 -7.61
N ALA A 33 -8.32 4.45 -7.25
CA ALA A 33 -7.60 5.60 -7.78
C ALA A 33 -6.74 6.22 -6.67
N TRP A 34 -5.64 6.85 -7.06
CA TRP A 34 -4.74 7.53 -6.14
C TRP A 34 -4.02 8.65 -6.89
N GLY A 35 -3.39 9.56 -6.15
CA GLY A 35 -2.57 10.61 -6.74
C GLY A 35 -1.92 11.50 -5.69
N ARG A 36 -1.32 12.60 -6.17
CA ARG A 36 -0.75 13.66 -5.34
C ARG A 36 -1.79 14.75 -5.06
N GLU A 37 -1.58 15.51 -4.00
CA GLU A 37 -2.43 16.64 -3.61
C GLU A 37 -2.68 17.63 -4.77
N ASP A 38 -1.66 17.90 -5.60
CA ASP A 38 -1.77 18.81 -6.74
C ASP A 38 -2.82 18.37 -7.78
N ASP A 39 -3.09 17.07 -7.87
CA ASP A 39 -4.02 16.45 -8.82
C ASP A 39 -5.29 15.92 -8.11
N ALA A 40 -5.51 16.28 -6.84
CA ALA A 40 -6.64 15.79 -6.06
C ALA A 40 -7.98 16.33 -6.61
N PRO A 41 -8.98 15.46 -6.86
CA PRO A 41 -10.34 15.91 -7.18
C PRO A 41 -10.92 16.81 -6.09
N GLU A 42 -11.84 17.70 -6.46
CA GLU A 42 -12.52 18.57 -5.49
C GLU A 42 -13.21 17.74 -4.40
N GLY A 43 -12.91 18.04 -3.13
CA GLY A 43 -13.44 17.33 -1.97
C GLY A 43 -12.74 16.01 -1.64
N GLN A 44 -11.73 15.59 -2.40
CA GLN A 44 -10.91 14.44 -2.07
C GLN A 44 -10.02 14.75 -0.85
N ARG A 45 -10.02 13.83 0.13
CA ARG A 45 -9.14 13.94 1.29
C ARG A 45 -7.74 13.46 0.94
N VAL A 46 -6.76 14.27 1.29
CA VAL A 46 -5.33 13.97 1.25
C VAL A 46 -4.89 13.42 2.61
N LEU A 47 -3.95 12.49 2.59
CA LEU A 47 -3.33 11.92 3.78
C LEU A 47 -2.42 12.96 4.46
N ASP A 48 -2.57 13.13 5.76
CA ASP A 48 -1.70 13.99 6.57
C ASP A 48 -0.38 13.30 7.00
N ARG A 49 -0.33 11.97 6.87
CA ARG A 49 0.78 11.10 7.23
C ARG A 49 0.83 9.88 6.34
N VAL A 50 1.94 9.16 6.40
CA VAL A 50 2.07 7.85 5.75
C VAL A 50 1.02 6.87 6.26
N GLY A 51 0.47 6.05 5.35
CA GLY A 51 -0.54 5.06 5.65
C GLY A 51 -0.39 3.81 4.81
N LEU A 52 -0.58 2.66 5.45
CA LEU A 52 -0.59 1.33 4.84
C LEU A 52 -2.03 0.88 4.63
N PHE A 53 -2.37 0.49 3.41
CA PHE A 53 -3.64 -0.11 3.06
C PHE A 53 -3.45 -1.57 2.66
N TYR A 54 -4.32 -2.45 3.16
CA TYR A 54 -4.45 -3.80 2.64
C TYR A 54 -5.73 -3.97 1.85
N LEU A 55 -5.62 -4.51 0.64
CA LEU A 55 -6.73 -4.84 -0.23
C LEU A 55 -6.76 -6.33 -0.53
N PRO A 56 -7.78 -7.08 -0.09
CA PRO A 56 -7.99 -8.43 -0.59
C PRO A 56 -8.34 -8.39 -2.09
N THR A 57 -7.75 -9.32 -2.83
CA THR A 57 -8.01 -9.58 -4.26
C THR A 57 -8.44 -11.04 -4.44
N GLN A 58 -8.67 -11.47 -5.68
CA GLN A 58 -9.01 -12.87 -5.95
C GLN A 58 -7.83 -13.83 -5.69
N ASP A 59 -6.59 -13.35 -5.83
CA ASP A 59 -5.38 -14.16 -5.80
C ASP A 59 -4.54 -13.98 -4.53
N GLY A 60 -4.96 -13.07 -3.63
CA GLY A 60 -4.25 -12.76 -2.40
C GLY A 60 -4.54 -11.35 -1.90
N TYR A 61 -3.49 -10.59 -1.58
CA TYR A 61 -3.61 -9.24 -1.03
C TYR A 61 -2.66 -8.27 -1.72
N LEU A 62 -3.06 -7.00 -1.76
CA LEU A 62 -2.17 -5.89 -2.10
C LEU A 62 -1.91 -5.09 -0.83
N GLY A 63 -0.65 -4.80 -0.53
CA GLY A 63 -0.24 -3.83 0.48
C GLY A 63 0.20 -2.54 -0.21
N LEU A 64 -0.41 -1.41 0.16
CA LEU A 64 -0.16 -0.12 -0.46
C LEU A 64 0.33 0.86 0.60
N LEU A 65 1.54 1.37 0.42
CA LEU A 65 2.08 2.43 1.26
C LEU A 65 1.98 3.74 0.50
N PHE A 66 1.25 4.69 1.07
CA PHE A 66 1.13 6.05 0.57
C PHE A 66 1.65 7.03 1.61
N GLU A 67 2.33 8.08 1.18
CA GLU A 67 2.91 9.14 2.01
C GLU A 67 1.93 10.27 2.30
N ALA A 68 2.32 11.17 3.21
CA ALA A 68 1.63 12.44 3.39
C ALA A 68 1.59 13.25 2.08
N GLY A 69 0.50 13.96 1.81
CA GLY A 69 0.32 14.68 0.55
C GLY A 69 -0.20 13.82 -0.61
N GLU A 70 -0.47 12.54 -0.37
CA GLU A 70 -1.07 11.62 -1.34
C GLU A 70 -2.56 11.38 -1.00
N TRP A 71 -3.38 11.10 -2.01
CA TRP A 71 -4.79 10.74 -1.83
C TRP A 71 -5.08 9.37 -2.41
N VAL A 72 -6.08 8.70 -1.83
CA VAL A 72 -6.56 7.39 -2.27
C VAL A 72 -8.08 7.40 -2.29
N ALA A 73 -8.67 6.89 -3.35
CA ALA A 73 -10.11 6.69 -3.51
C ALA A 73 -10.38 5.20 -3.75
N LEU A 74 -11.09 4.58 -2.81
CA LEU A 74 -11.53 3.19 -2.91
C LEU A 74 -13.01 3.12 -3.33
N PRO A 75 -13.42 2.12 -4.13
CA PRO A 75 -14.82 1.90 -4.45
C PRO A 75 -15.66 1.70 -3.17
N ALA A 76 -16.89 2.20 -3.19
CA ALA A 76 -17.83 1.98 -2.10
C ALA A 76 -18.02 0.46 -1.85
N GLY A 77 -17.87 0.04 -0.60
CA GLY A 77 -17.99 -1.37 -0.21
C GLY A 77 -16.79 -2.25 -0.58
N LYS A 78 -15.70 -1.69 -1.16
CA LYS A 78 -14.46 -2.44 -1.34
C LYS A 78 -13.87 -2.78 0.04
N PRO A 79 -13.71 -4.08 0.39
CA PRO A 79 -13.06 -4.44 1.63
C PRO A 79 -11.63 -3.93 1.63
N HIS A 80 -11.21 -3.29 2.72
CA HIS A 80 -9.84 -2.83 2.92
C HIS A 80 -9.55 -2.67 4.41
N VAL A 81 -8.27 -2.73 4.76
CA VAL A 81 -7.76 -2.34 6.08
C VAL A 81 -6.83 -1.15 5.88
N PHE A 82 -6.82 -0.23 6.85
CA PHE A 82 -5.93 0.92 6.88
C PHE A 82 -5.18 0.96 8.20
N ASP A 83 -3.88 1.20 8.15
CA ASP A 83 -2.98 1.33 9.29
C ASP A 83 -2.07 2.55 9.12
N ALA A 84 -2.15 3.49 10.06
CA ALA A 84 -1.28 4.67 10.11
C ALA A 84 -0.05 4.47 11.01
N GLY A 85 0.25 3.22 11.39
CA GLY A 85 1.32 2.84 12.31
C GLY A 85 0.85 2.61 13.75
N GLU A 86 -0.42 2.27 13.94
CA GLU A 86 -1.06 2.11 15.27
C GLU A 86 -1.59 0.70 15.49
N ALA A 87 -1.72 -0.10 14.43
CA ALA A 87 -2.24 -1.45 14.53
C ALA A 87 -1.22 -2.41 15.17
N HIS A 88 -1.74 -3.30 16.00
CA HIS A 88 -0.98 -4.42 16.60
C HIS A 88 -1.35 -5.77 15.98
N SER A 89 -2.47 -5.82 15.24
CA SER A 89 -2.96 -6.96 14.48
C SER A 89 -4.08 -6.50 13.55
N PHE A 90 -4.36 -7.28 12.51
CA PHE A 90 -5.48 -7.04 11.60
C PHE A 90 -6.52 -8.16 11.71
N ASP A 91 -7.71 -7.83 12.20
CA ASP A 91 -8.82 -8.79 12.24
C ASP A 91 -9.22 -9.20 10.82
N GLY A 92 -9.30 -10.52 10.57
CA GLY A 92 -9.73 -11.07 9.29
C GLY A 92 -8.67 -11.07 8.19
N LEU A 93 -7.42 -10.67 8.48
CA LEU A 93 -6.28 -10.83 7.57
C LEU A 93 -5.37 -11.99 8.00
N PRO A 94 -4.57 -12.56 7.07
CA PRO A 94 -3.54 -13.53 7.42
C PRO A 94 -2.51 -12.93 8.38
N ALA A 95 -2.13 -13.69 9.41
CA ALA A 95 -1.12 -13.26 10.39
C ALA A 95 0.29 -13.04 9.79
N ALA A 96 0.54 -13.55 8.58
CA ALA A 96 1.79 -13.35 7.86
C ALA A 96 1.90 -11.98 7.19
N LEU A 97 0.79 -11.25 7.02
CA LEU A 97 0.86 -9.88 6.51
C LEU A 97 1.56 -8.99 7.54
N PRO A 98 2.60 -8.23 7.13
CA PRO A 98 3.35 -7.40 8.05
C PRO A 98 2.50 -6.21 8.54
N LEU A 99 2.74 -5.78 9.78
CA LEU A 99 2.23 -4.50 10.28
C LEU A 99 3.01 -3.35 9.64
N PHE A 100 2.55 -2.12 9.86
CA PHE A 100 3.14 -0.91 9.28
C PHE A 100 4.68 -0.86 9.35
N GLU A 101 5.27 -0.99 10.54
CA GLU A 101 6.74 -0.86 10.68
C GLU A 101 7.49 -1.96 9.91
N ALA A 102 7.09 -3.22 10.09
CA ALA A 102 7.70 -4.35 9.40
C ALA A 102 7.53 -4.26 7.87
N PHE A 103 6.41 -3.73 7.39
CA PHE A 103 6.18 -3.49 5.96
C PHE A 103 7.19 -2.46 5.44
N VAL A 104 7.33 -1.31 6.12
CA VAL A 104 8.27 -0.26 5.73
C VAL A 104 9.70 -0.79 5.74
N GLU A 105 10.12 -1.51 6.79
CA GLU A 105 11.44 -2.12 6.86
C GLU A 105 11.71 -3.08 5.67
N GLN A 106 10.73 -3.93 5.35
CA GLN A 106 10.84 -4.87 4.23
C GLN A 106 10.93 -4.15 2.88
N VAL A 107 10.12 -3.10 2.68
CA VAL A 107 10.20 -2.26 1.47
C VAL A 107 11.59 -1.65 1.36
N LEU A 108 12.08 -1.00 2.41
CA LEU A 108 13.38 -0.34 2.41
C LEU A 108 14.49 -1.34 2.07
N SER A 109 14.47 -2.54 2.63
CA SER A 109 15.43 -3.60 2.32
C SER A 109 15.39 -4.04 0.85
N LEU A 110 14.22 -4.07 0.22
CA LEU A 110 14.04 -4.50 -1.18
C LEU A 110 14.31 -3.39 -2.20
N THR A 111 14.01 -2.14 -1.84
CA THR A 111 14.17 -0.97 -2.71
C THR A 111 15.48 -0.23 -2.48
N GLY A 112 16.23 -0.58 -1.43
CA GLY A 112 17.45 0.10 -1.01
C GLY A 112 18.35 -0.75 -0.11
N ASN A 113 19.21 -1.57 -0.74
CA ASN A 113 20.57 -1.84 -0.25
C ASN A 113 21.59 -1.71 -1.40
N ASP A 114 21.53 -0.58 -2.11
CA ASP A 114 22.62 -0.07 -2.98
C ASP A 114 23.21 1.23 -2.38
N ALA A 115 23.14 1.36 -1.06
CA ALA A 115 23.88 2.36 -0.30
C ALA A 115 24.62 1.61 0.83
N ASP A 116 25.96 1.67 0.76
CA ASP A 116 26.94 1.13 1.71
C ASP A 116 27.30 -0.37 1.61
N ASP A 117 28.18 -0.66 0.65
CA ASP A 117 29.40 -1.44 0.95
C ASP A 117 30.60 -0.52 0.62
N GLU A 118 31.28 -0.03 1.66
CA GLU A 118 32.58 0.68 1.60
C GLU A 118 33.72 -0.22 1.10
#